data_AF-A0A7W6WIF8-F1
#
_entry.id   AF-A0A7W6WIF8-F1
#
_cell.length_a   1.000
_cell.length_b   1.000
_cell.length_c   1.000
_cell.angle_alpha   90.00
_cell.angle_beta   90.00
_cell.angle_gamma   90.00
#
_symmetry.space_group_name_H-M   'P 1'
#
loop_
_entity.id
_entity.type
_entity.pdbx_description
1 polymer ?
#
loop_
_entity_poly.entity_id
_entity_poly.type
_entity_poly.pdbx_seq_one_letter_code
_entity_poly.pdbx_strand_id
1 'polypeptide(L)'
;MQDKVDALKQAERTMMDAIHAAITQAAKESEAAFQSRGPRTTAQTYFADVAMRRLFLHLCGANADTAKGGDPEHAWDILYVGRGTARYWEKENGIRSRRRKAESHAELERERREKSALTQSAQKLATDTAIRALIELASISDPDLRDRLMATVKERFSTTDPLSQVEQEFADLAKVSLARLIGNVI
;
A
#
# COMPACT_ATOMS: atom_id res chain seq x y z
N MET A 1 -19.13 -2.99 -6.88
CA MET A 1 -17.72 -2.51 -6.88
C MET A 1 -17.62 -1.18 -6.15
N GLN A 2 -18.48 -0.21 -6.49
CA GLN A 2 -18.63 1.07 -5.80
C GLN A 2 -18.87 0.92 -4.28
N ASP A 3 -19.80 0.06 -3.87
CA ASP A 3 -20.13 -0.16 -2.44
C ASP A 3 -18.94 -0.65 -1.60
N LYS A 4 -18.03 -1.45 -2.18
CA LYS A 4 -16.82 -1.93 -1.49
C LYS A 4 -15.78 -0.82 -1.33
N VAL A 5 -15.63 0.03 -2.34
CA VAL A 5 -14.74 1.20 -2.30
C VAL A 5 -15.25 2.21 -1.27
N ASP A 6 -16.56 2.42 -1.20
CA ASP A 6 -17.17 3.36 -0.26
C ASP A 6 -17.12 2.83 1.18
N ALA A 7 -17.29 1.52 1.38
CA ALA A 7 -17.10 0.88 2.68
C ALA A 7 -15.66 1.02 3.20
N LEU A 8 -14.65 0.86 2.33
CA LEU A 8 -13.24 1.05 2.70
C LEU A 8 -12.94 2.49 3.10
N LYS A 9 -13.40 3.47 2.31
CA LYS A 9 -13.25 4.90 2.65
C LYS A 9 -13.92 5.25 3.98
N GLN A 10 -15.07 4.63 4.26
CA GLN A 10 -15.75 4.84 5.53
C GLN A 10 -14.96 4.26 6.71
N ALA A 11 -14.39 3.06 6.54
CA ALA A 11 -13.52 2.46 7.55
C ALA A 11 -12.26 3.30 7.79
N GLU A 12 -11.62 3.83 6.75
CA GLU A 12 -10.48 4.74 6.84
C GLU A 12 -10.82 6.01 7.63
N ARG A 13 -11.99 6.61 7.38
CA ARG A 13 -12.47 7.78 8.13
C ARG A 13 -12.67 7.45 9.61
N THR A 14 -13.37 6.36 9.91
CA THR A 14 -13.61 5.92 11.28
C THR A 14 -12.30 5.65 12.04
N MET A 15 -11.30 5.05 11.37
CA MET A 15 -9.96 4.87 11.95
C MET A 15 -9.31 6.22 12.27
N MET A 16 -9.33 7.17 11.32
CA MET A 16 -8.73 8.48 11.53
C MET A 16 -9.43 9.29 12.63
N ASP A 17 -10.75 9.21 12.73
CA ASP A 17 -11.53 9.84 13.80
C ASP A 17 -11.13 9.30 15.18
N ALA A 18 -10.93 7.99 15.29
CA ALA A 18 -10.47 7.35 16.52
C ALA A 18 -9.06 7.83 16.92
N ILE A 19 -8.15 7.96 15.97
CA ILE A 19 -6.80 8.49 16.20
C ILE A 19 -6.87 9.95 16.70
N HIS A 20 -7.67 10.80 16.06
CA HIS A 20 -7.84 12.20 16.47
C HIS A 20 -8.46 12.32 17.87
N ALA A 21 -9.44 11.49 18.20
CA ALA A 21 -10.03 11.44 19.53
C ALA A 21 -8.99 11.05 20.60
N ALA A 22 -8.16 10.04 20.32
CA ALA A 22 -7.10 9.60 21.23
C ALA A 22 -6.06 10.71 21.48
N ILE A 23 -5.62 11.41 20.43
CA ILE A 23 -4.68 12.55 20.54
C ILE A 23 -5.29 13.68 21.39
N THR A 24 -6.56 14.00 21.12
CA THR A 24 -7.29 15.06 21.85
C THR A 24 -7.45 14.72 23.32
N GLN A 25 -7.76 13.46 23.63
CA GLN A 25 -7.90 13.00 25.01
C GLN A 25 -6.57 13.05 25.76
N ALA A 26 -5.49 12.55 25.16
CA ALA A 26 -4.15 12.61 25.75
C ALA A 26 -3.70 14.06 26.04
N ALA A 27 -4.04 14.99 25.14
CA ALA A 27 -3.76 16.41 25.32
C ALA A 27 -4.50 17.01 26.52
N LYS A 28 -5.79 16.70 26.70
CA LYS A 28 -6.60 17.15 27.84
C LYS A 28 -6.08 16.61 29.17
N GLU A 29 -5.78 15.31 29.21
CA GLU A 29 -5.29 14.66 30.43
C GLU A 29 -3.90 15.16 30.85
N SER A 30 -3.11 15.66 29.90
CA SER A 30 -1.76 16.16 30.13
C SER A 30 -1.67 17.69 30.27
N GLU A 31 -2.80 18.40 30.23
CA GLU A 31 -2.82 19.87 30.17
C GLU A 31 -2.11 20.53 31.35
N ALA A 32 -2.31 20.00 32.57
CA ALA A 32 -1.63 20.49 33.77
C ALA A 32 -0.10 20.32 33.70
N ALA A 33 0.41 19.29 33.03
CA ALA A 33 1.84 19.06 32.85
C ALA A 33 2.44 20.01 31.79
N PHE A 34 1.68 20.36 30.75
CA PHE A 34 2.12 21.25 29.66
C PHE A 34 2.21 22.72 30.08
N GLN A 35 1.30 23.19 30.94
CA GLN A 35 1.27 24.59 31.42
C GLN A 35 2.49 24.98 32.27
N SER A 36 3.22 24.01 32.83
CA SER A 36 4.29 24.30 33.80
C SER A 36 5.68 24.52 33.16
N ARG A 37 5.99 23.89 32.01
CA ARG A 37 7.34 23.93 31.38
C ARG A 37 7.39 23.67 29.86
N GLY A 38 6.27 23.75 29.13
CA GLY A 38 6.17 23.25 27.75
C GLY A 38 6.72 24.14 26.60
N PRO A 39 6.99 23.56 25.41
CA PRO A 39 7.45 24.30 24.21
C PRO A 39 6.38 25.27 23.68
N ARG A 40 6.73 26.14 22.70
CA ARG A 40 5.82 27.10 22.02
C ARG A 40 4.59 26.50 21.29
N THR A 41 4.29 25.21 21.46
CA THR A 41 3.26 24.46 20.75
C THR A 41 2.15 23.99 21.70
N THR A 42 0.94 23.71 21.19
CA THR A 42 -0.16 23.20 22.02
C THR A 42 0.09 21.73 22.40
N ALA A 43 -0.47 21.28 23.53
CA ALA A 43 -0.41 19.87 23.94
C ALA A 43 -0.94 18.94 22.81
N GLN A 44 -2.01 19.36 22.13
CA GLN A 44 -2.57 18.63 21.00
C GLN A 44 -1.57 18.48 19.84
N THR A 45 -0.88 19.55 19.44
CA THR A 45 0.14 19.48 18.39
C THR A 45 1.31 18.58 18.81
N TYR A 46 1.76 18.67 20.06
CA TYR A 46 2.80 17.79 20.57
C TYR A 46 2.41 16.31 20.47
N PHE A 47 1.21 15.94 20.92
CA PHE A 47 0.77 14.54 20.86
C PHE A 47 0.52 14.06 19.43
N ALA A 48 0.10 14.95 18.52
CA ALA A 48 0.04 14.63 17.10
C ALA A 48 1.43 14.30 16.53
N ASP A 49 2.46 15.09 16.85
CA ASP A 49 3.84 14.82 16.44
C ASP A 49 4.38 13.52 17.04
N VAL A 50 4.09 13.25 18.31
CA VAL A 50 4.46 11.99 18.98
C VAL A 50 3.79 10.80 18.30
N ALA A 51 2.49 10.89 18.01
CA ALA A 51 1.75 9.84 17.32
C ALA A 51 2.33 9.57 15.93
N MET A 52 2.59 10.62 15.15
CA MET A 52 3.23 10.51 13.83
C MET A 52 4.58 9.80 13.92
N ARG A 53 5.46 10.22 14.84
CA ARG A 53 6.79 9.63 15.01
C ARG A 53 6.72 8.17 15.45
N ARG A 54 5.86 7.84 16.41
CA ARG A 54 5.70 6.47 16.93
C ARG A 54 5.15 5.54 15.85
N LEU A 55 4.17 6.00 15.08
CA LEU A 55 3.63 5.24 13.96
C LEU A 55 4.67 5.04 12.85
N PHE A 56 5.43 6.09 12.50
CA PHE A 56 6.51 5.98 11.52
C PHE A 56 7.54 4.92 11.93
N LEU A 57 8.00 4.94 13.19
CA LEU A 57 8.94 3.94 13.69
C LEU A 57 8.35 2.52 13.64
N HIS A 58 7.09 2.36 14.02
CA HIS A 58 6.40 1.07 13.96
C HIS A 58 6.32 0.53 12.53
N LEU A 59 5.93 1.36 11.57
CA LEU A 59 5.85 0.98 10.16
C LEU A 59 7.22 0.59 9.60
N CYS A 60 8.29 1.27 10.04
CA CYS A 60 9.66 0.92 9.66
C CYS A 60 10.21 -0.32 10.41
N GLY A 61 9.46 -0.94 11.31
CA GLY A 61 9.95 -2.05 12.14
C GLY A 61 10.96 -1.63 13.24
N ALA A 62 11.10 -0.34 13.50
CA ALA A 62 12.01 0.18 14.50
C ALA A 62 11.43 0.05 15.92
N ASN A 63 12.32 -0.08 16.91
CA ASN A 63 11.96 0.06 18.31
C ASN A 63 11.47 1.51 18.57
N ALA A 64 10.25 1.65 19.09
CA ALA A 64 9.61 2.94 19.24
C ALA A 64 10.25 3.86 20.30
N ASP A 65 10.96 3.30 21.28
CA ASP A 65 11.63 4.06 22.35
C ASP A 65 13.06 4.45 22.00
N THR A 66 13.77 3.58 21.25
CA THR A 66 15.19 3.81 20.91
C THR A 66 15.42 4.24 19.47
N ALA A 67 14.40 4.17 18.61
CA ALA A 67 14.47 4.39 17.17
C ALA A 67 15.50 3.49 16.43
N LYS A 68 15.82 2.31 16.98
CA LYS A 68 16.81 1.37 16.42
C LYS A 68 16.13 0.20 15.71
N GLY A 69 16.82 -0.39 14.73
CA GLY A 69 16.40 -1.63 14.08
C GLY A 69 15.38 -1.45 12.95
N GLY A 70 15.15 -0.22 12.49
CA GLY A 70 14.22 0.03 11.39
C GLY A 70 14.80 -0.29 10.02
N ASP A 71 13.92 -0.57 9.07
CA ASP A 71 14.20 -0.75 7.65
C ASP A 71 14.39 0.62 6.98
N PRO A 72 15.60 0.94 6.49
CA PRO A 72 15.87 2.21 5.83
C PRO A 72 15.16 2.35 4.48
N GLU A 73 14.94 1.26 3.73
CA GLU A 73 14.24 1.34 2.44
C GLU A 73 12.77 1.69 2.65
N HIS A 74 12.11 0.99 3.57
CA HIS A 74 10.72 1.27 3.92
C HIS A 74 10.54 2.67 4.52
N ALA A 75 11.50 3.12 5.34
CA ALA A 75 11.51 4.47 5.88
C ALA A 75 11.56 5.53 4.76
N TRP A 76 12.41 5.34 3.76
CA TRP A 76 12.50 6.25 2.62
C TRP A 76 11.22 6.27 1.79
N ASP A 77 10.60 5.10 1.54
CA ASP A 77 9.34 5.00 0.80
C ASP A 77 8.24 5.88 1.43
N ILE A 78 8.08 5.79 2.75
CA ILE A 78 7.11 6.61 3.49
C ILE A 78 7.44 8.11 3.38
N LEU A 79 8.71 8.48 3.52
CA LEU A 79 9.14 9.88 3.42
C LEU A 79 8.94 10.47 2.02
N TYR A 80 9.14 9.67 0.97
CA TYR A 80 8.92 10.11 -0.41
C TYR A 80 7.45 10.40 -0.70
N VAL A 81 6.51 9.63 -0.15
CA VAL A 81 5.07 9.93 -0.23
C VAL A 81 4.77 11.32 0.34
N GLY A 82 5.24 11.61 1.57
CA GLY A 82 5.06 12.92 2.19
C GLY A 82 5.71 14.06 1.41
N ARG A 83 6.90 13.83 0.84
CA ARG A 83 7.62 14.79 -0.02
C ARG A 83 6.83 15.11 -1.29
N GLY A 84 6.19 14.11 -1.91
CA GLY A 84 5.33 14.30 -3.07
C GLY A 84 4.16 15.25 -2.78
N THR A 85 3.46 15.03 -1.66
CA THR A 85 2.37 15.92 -1.21
C THR A 85 2.85 17.33 -0.93
N ALA A 86 4.00 17.49 -0.25
CA ALA A 86 4.56 18.81 0.01
C ALA A 86 4.90 19.57 -1.29
N ARG A 87 5.47 18.90 -2.29
CA ARG A 87 5.75 19.50 -3.62
C ARG A 87 4.47 19.92 -4.33
N TYR A 88 3.42 19.13 -4.23
CA TYR A 88 2.12 19.48 -4.80
C TYR A 88 1.61 20.80 -4.20
N TRP A 89 1.66 20.94 -2.87
CA TRP A 89 1.27 22.18 -2.19
C TRP A 89 2.20 23.36 -2.50
N GLU A 90 3.51 23.15 -2.63
CA GLU A 90 4.43 24.21 -3.08
C GLU A 90 4.00 24.77 -4.46
N LYS A 91 3.65 23.87 -5.39
CA LYS A 91 3.17 24.26 -6.73
C LYS A 91 1.83 24.98 -6.66
N GLU A 92 0.88 24.46 -5.88
CA GLU A 92 -0.44 25.08 -5.67
C GLU A 92 -0.31 26.50 -5.10
N ASN A 93 0.65 26.72 -4.19
CA ASN A 93 0.89 28.01 -3.56
C ASN A 93 1.88 28.91 -4.35
N GLY A 94 2.28 28.52 -5.56
CA GLY A 94 3.22 29.30 -6.39
C GLY A 94 4.63 29.42 -5.79
N ILE A 95 4.98 28.59 -4.81
CA ILE A 95 6.28 28.59 -4.15
C ILE A 95 7.27 27.88 -5.07
N ARG A 96 8.23 28.63 -5.63
CA ARG A 96 9.39 28.01 -6.31
C ARG A 96 10.33 27.46 -5.25
N SER A 97 10.33 26.15 -5.07
CA SER A 97 11.23 25.49 -4.11
C SER A 97 12.70 25.86 -4.43
N ARG A 98 13.40 26.44 -3.44
CA ARG A 98 14.87 26.63 -3.47
C ARG A 98 15.61 25.29 -3.31
N ARG A 99 14.88 24.21 -3.04
CA ARG A 99 15.37 22.84 -2.81
C ARG A 99 15.56 22.03 -4.10
N ARG A 100 15.62 22.67 -5.27
CA ARG A 100 16.13 22.07 -6.53
C ARG A 100 17.65 21.84 -6.47
N LYS A 101 18.20 21.35 -5.35
CA LYS A 101 19.56 20.83 -5.36
C LYS A 101 19.47 19.43 -5.96
N ALA A 102 19.74 19.36 -7.26
CA ALA A 102 19.83 18.18 -8.13
C ALA A 102 19.15 16.93 -7.54
N GLU A 103 17.87 16.75 -7.84
CA GLU A 103 17.25 15.43 -7.72
C GLU A 103 18.13 14.46 -8.52
N SER A 104 18.74 13.51 -7.81
CA SER A 104 19.58 12.50 -8.46
C SER A 104 18.71 11.76 -9.47
N HIS A 105 19.27 11.42 -10.63
CA HIS A 105 18.61 10.58 -11.63
C HIS A 105 17.99 9.31 -11.01
N ALA A 106 18.65 8.77 -9.98
CA ALA A 106 18.17 7.63 -9.20
C ALA A 106 16.83 7.89 -8.47
N GLU A 107 16.59 9.10 -7.96
CA GLU A 107 15.32 9.46 -7.29
C GLU A 107 14.17 9.53 -8.30
N LEU A 108 14.40 10.14 -9.47
CA LEU A 108 13.41 10.23 -10.54
C LEU A 108 13.08 8.85 -11.14
N GLU A 109 14.10 7.99 -11.26
CA GLU A 109 13.88 6.60 -11.69
C GLU A 109 13.10 5.80 -10.65
N ARG A 110 13.33 6.02 -9.35
CA ARG A 110 12.58 5.35 -8.28
C ARG A 110 11.11 5.78 -8.26
N GLU A 111 10.84 7.08 -8.31
CA GLU A 111 9.48 7.63 -8.39
C GLU A 111 8.75 7.10 -9.64
N ARG A 112 9.45 7.01 -10.78
CA ARG A 112 8.91 6.43 -12.02
C ARG A 112 8.59 4.93 -11.86
N ARG A 113 9.46 4.15 -11.21
CA ARG A 113 9.25 2.72 -10.96
C ARG A 113 8.09 2.49 -10.01
N GLU A 114 7.99 3.25 -8.93
CA GLU A 114 6.88 3.17 -7.96
C GLU A 114 5.54 3.52 -8.61
N LYS A 115 5.49 4.61 -9.39
CA LYS A 115 4.28 4.98 -10.15
C LYS A 115 3.91 3.91 -11.17
N SER A 116 4.90 3.29 -11.82
CA SER A 116 4.67 2.18 -12.74
C SER A 116 4.13 0.94 -12.01
N ALA A 117 4.71 0.58 -10.86
CA ALA A 117 4.26 -0.55 -10.05
C ALA A 117 2.84 -0.36 -9.51
N LEU A 118 2.49 0.86 -9.09
CA LEU A 118 1.12 1.20 -8.67
C LEU A 118 0.13 1.08 -9.83
N THR A 119 0.51 1.58 -11.02
CA THR A 119 -0.33 1.47 -12.23
C THR A 119 -0.53 0.01 -12.63
N GLN A 120 0.53 -0.80 -12.60
CA GLN A 120 0.48 -2.23 -12.89
C GLN A 120 -0.38 -2.98 -11.87
N SER A 121 -0.26 -2.65 -10.58
CA SER A 121 -1.06 -3.26 -9.52
C SER A 121 -2.55 -2.92 -9.64
N ALA A 122 -2.87 -1.66 -9.94
CA ALA A 122 -4.24 -1.21 -10.19
C ALA A 122 -4.83 -1.89 -11.43
N GLN A 123 -4.06 -1.97 -12.53
CA GLN A 123 -4.46 -2.68 -13.74
C GLN A 123 -4.70 -4.16 -13.46
N LYS A 124 -3.78 -4.84 -12.76
CA LYS A 124 -3.92 -6.25 -12.39
C LYS A 124 -5.20 -6.49 -11.58
N LEU A 125 -5.46 -5.67 -10.56
CA LEU A 125 -6.68 -5.78 -9.77
C LEU A 125 -7.95 -5.62 -10.62
N ALA A 126 -7.98 -4.63 -11.53
CA ALA A 126 -9.12 -4.41 -12.41
C ALA A 126 -9.33 -5.59 -13.37
N THR A 127 -8.25 -6.09 -13.99
CA THR A 127 -8.29 -7.24 -14.90
C THR A 127 -8.73 -8.51 -14.18
N ASP A 128 -8.15 -8.82 -13.01
CA ASP A 128 -8.52 -10.00 -12.22
C ASP A 128 -10.00 -9.94 -11.80
N THR A 129 -10.50 -8.76 -11.45
CA THR A 129 -11.91 -8.57 -11.07
C THR A 129 -12.84 -8.80 -12.27
N ALA A 130 -12.50 -8.24 -13.43
CA ALA A 130 -13.29 -8.43 -14.65
C ALA A 130 -13.31 -9.90 -15.09
N ILE A 131 -12.15 -10.57 -15.09
CA ILE A 131 -12.03 -11.99 -15.44
C ILE A 131 -12.87 -12.86 -14.48
N ARG A 132 -12.79 -12.61 -13.17
CA ARG A 132 -13.61 -13.34 -12.18
C ARG A 132 -15.10 -13.22 -12.45
N ALA A 133 -15.59 -12.00 -12.69
CA ALA A 133 -17.00 -11.77 -12.97
C ALA A 133 -17.46 -12.49 -14.25
N LEU A 134 -16.62 -12.52 -15.28
CA LEU A 134 -16.90 -13.25 -16.52
C LEU A 134 -16.91 -14.76 -16.30
N ILE A 135 -15.96 -15.30 -15.54
CA ILE A 135 -15.91 -16.73 -15.20
C ILE A 135 -17.13 -17.12 -14.37
N GLU A 136 -17.52 -16.32 -13.38
CA GLU A 136 -18.72 -16.54 -12.57
C GLU A 136 -19.97 -16.59 -13.44
N LEU A 137 -20.15 -15.62 -14.34
CA LEU A 137 -21.28 -15.57 -15.27
C LEU A 137 -21.30 -16.78 -16.20
N ALA A 138 -20.15 -17.14 -16.79
CA ALA A 138 -20.05 -18.26 -17.71
C ALA A 138 -20.24 -19.62 -17.02
N SER A 139 -19.84 -19.74 -15.74
CA SER A 139 -20.00 -20.96 -14.94
C SER A 139 -21.47 -21.31 -14.69
N ILE A 140 -22.40 -20.35 -14.80
CA ILE A 140 -23.85 -20.61 -14.66
C ILE A 140 -24.35 -21.50 -15.80
N SER A 141 -23.87 -21.24 -17.02
CA SER A 141 -24.26 -21.99 -18.22
C SER A 141 -23.38 -23.21 -18.45
N ASP A 142 -22.15 -23.21 -17.91
CA ASP A 142 -21.16 -24.27 -18.08
C ASP A 142 -20.44 -24.56 -16.76
N PRO A 143 -20.99 -25.46 -15.92
CA PRO A 143 -20.45 -25.78 -14.61
C PRO A 143 -19.01 -26.32 -14.65
N ASP A 144 -18.61 -26.99 -15.74
CA ASP A 144 -17.30 -27.62 -15.89
C ASP A 144 -16.22 -26.65 -16.42
N LEU A 145 -16.59 -25.41 -16.74
CA LEU A 145 -15.69 -24.41 -17.31
C LEU A 145 -14.42 -24.20 -16.47
N ARG A 146 -14.55 -24.18 -15.13
CA ARG A 146 -13.44 -23.94 -14.21
C ARG A 146 -12.42 -25.08 -14.26
N ASP A 147 -12.90 -26.32 -14.29
CA ASP A 147 -12.05 -27.51 -14.37
C ASP A 147 -11.36 -27.61 -15.72
N ARG A 148 -12.06 -27.28 -16.82
CA ARG A 148 -11.45 -27.22 -18.15
C ARG A 148 -10.37 -26.15 -18.24
N LEU A 149 -10.59 -24.95 -17.70
CA LEU A 149 -9.56 -23.89 -17.67
C LEU A 149 -8.31 -24.36 -16.93
N MET A 150 -8.49 -25.04 -15.78
CA MET A 150 -7.38 -25.59 -15.00
C MET A 150 -6.66 -26.72 -15.75
N ALA A 151 -7.40 -27.61 -16.41
CA ALA A 151 -6.84 -28.69 -17.22
C ALA A 151 -6.01 -28.15 -18.39
N THR A 152 -6.50 -27.14 -19.11
CA THR A 152 -5.77 -26.50 -20.23
C THR A 152 -4.45 -25.89 -19.78
N VAL A 153 -4.41 -25.24 -18.61
CA VAL A 153 -3.15 -24.69 -18.07
C VAL A 153 -2.20 -25.80 -17.65
N LYS A 154 -2.69 -26.87 -17.01
CA LYS A 154 -1.84 -28.02 -16.64
C LYS A 154 -1.28 -28.73 -17.86
N GLU A 155 -2.10 -28.99 -18.87
CA GLU A 155 -1.71 -29.65 -20.12
C GLU A 155 -0.63 -28.85 -20.86
N ARG A 156 -0.79 -27.53 -20.92
CA ARG A 156 0.20 -26.62 -21.56
C ARG A 156 1.60 -26.71 -20.95
N PHE A 157 1.71 -27.09 -19.67
CA PHE A 157 2.99 -27.27 -18.98
C PHE A 157 3.39 -28.75 -18.84
N SER A 158 2.64 -29.67 -19.44
CA SER A 158 2.93 -31.12 -19.43
C SER A 158 3.73 -31.58 -20.66
N THR A 159 3.84 -30.74 -21.69
CA THR A 159 4.42 -31.08 -23.01
C THR A 159 5.85 -30.60 -23.24
N THR A 160 6.52 -30.04 -22.24
CA THR A 160 7.84 -29.42 -22.43
C THR A 160 8.95 -30.23 -21.77
N ASP A 161 10.00 -30.50 -22.56
CA ASP A 161 11.30 -31.08 -22.17
C ASP A 161 11.82 -30.48 -20.84
N PRO A 162 12.64 -31.19 -20.05
CA PRO A 162 12.92 -30.85 -18.65
C PRO A 162 13.37 -29.39 -18.52
N LEU A 163 12.41 -28.58 -18.10
CA LEU A 163 12.43 -27.12 -18.16
C LEU A 163 13.47 -26.57 -17.17
N SER A 164 14.11 -25.46 -17.57
CA SER A 164 14.96 -24.66 -16.70
C SER A 164 14.17 -24.22 -15.46
N GLN A 165 14.86 -23.98 -14.33
CA GLN A 165 14.23 -23.56 -13.07
C GLN A 165 13.22 -22.40 -13.24
N VAL A 166 13.51 -21.46 -14.15
CA VAL A 166 12.67 -20.30 -14.48
C VAL A 166 11.32 -20.70 -15.10
N GLU A 167 11.33 -21.69 -15.97
CA GLU A 167 10.13 -22.17 -16.65
C GLU A 167 9.24 -23.00 -15.72
N GLN A 168 9.84 -23.71 -14.76
CA GLN A 168 9.10 -24.38 -13.69
C GLN A 168 8.45 -23.39 -12.72
N GLU A 169 9.19 -22.35 -12.30
CA GLU A 169 8.66 -21.25 -11.49
C GLU A 169 7.51 -20.51 -12.20
N PHE A 170 7.65 -20.26 -13.50
CA PHE A 170 6.59 -19.65 -14.30
C PHE A 170 5.33 -20.54 -14.38
N ALA A 171 5.50 -21.85 -14.60
CA ALA A 171 4.39 -22.80 -14.66
C ALA A 171 3.61 -22.85 -13.34
N ASP A 172 4.32 -22.84 -12.20
CA ASP A 172 3.70 -22.87 -10.89
C ASP A 172 2.99 -21.55 -10.55
N LEU A 173 3.59 -20.41 -10.90
CA LEU A 173 2.95 -19.10 -10.77
C LEU A 173 1.69 -18.99 -11.64
N ALA A 174 1.69 -19.56 -12.85
CA ALA A 174 0.54 -19.58 -13.74
C ALA A 174 -0.61 -20.41 -13.16
N LYS A 175 -0.33 -21.59 -12.59
CA LYS A 175 -1.33 -22.44 -11.92
C LYS A 175 -1.93 -21.74 -10.71
N VAL A 176 -1.10 -21.16 -9.84
CA VAL A 176 -1.54 -20.42 -8.64
C VAL A 176 -2.37 -19.20 -9.02
N SER A 177 -1.96 -18.46 -10.06
CA SER A 177 -2.68 -17.29 -10.54
C SER A 177 -4.07 -17.67 -11.10
N LEU A 178 -4.16 -18.76 -11.86
CA LEU A 178 -5.43 -19.25 -12.37
C LEU A 178 -6.34 -19.76 -11.24
N ALA A 179 -5.80 -20.54 -10.29
CA ALA A 179 -6.57 -21.03 -9.13
C ALA A 179 -7.24 -19.87 -8.37
N ARG A 180 -6.49 -18.79 -8.16
CA ARG A 180 -6.99 -17.54 -7.57
C ARG A 180 -8.09 -16.88 -8.41
N LEU A 181 -8.08 -17.00 -9.73
CA LEU A 181 -9.11 -16.42 -10.62
C LEU A 181 -10.39 -17.26 -10.67
N ILE A 182 -10.31 -18.59 -10.55
CA ILE A 182 -11.48 -19.48 -10.60
C ILE A 182 -12.13 -19.72 -9.22
N GLY A 183 -11.58 -19.13 -8.15
CA GLY A 183 -12.11 -19.22 -6.79
C GLY A 183 -11.66 -20.45 -5.99
N ASN A 184 -10.68 -21.20 -6.50
CA ASN A 184 -10.06 -22.30 -5.75
C ASN A 184 -8.99 -21.70 -4.83
N VAL A 185 -9.32 -21.56 -3.55
CA VAL A 185 -8.34 -21.20 -2.52
C VAL A 185 -7.42 -22.42 -2.32
N ILE A 186 -6.13 -22.25 -2.60
CA ILE A 186 -5.05 -23.14 -2.13
C ILE A 186 -4.55 -22.55 -0.81
#